data_AF-A0A2V8D6F4-F1
#
_entry.id   AF-A0A2V8D6F4-F1
#
_cell.length_a   1.000
_cell.length_b   1.000
_cell.length_c   1.000
_cell.angle_alpha   90.00
_cell.angle_beta   90.00
_cell.angle_gamma   90.00
#
_symmetry.space_group_name_H-M   'P 1'
#
loop_
_entity.id
_entity.type
_entity.pdbx_description
1 polymer ?
#
loop_
_entity_poly.entity_id
_entity_poly.type
_entity_poly.pdbx_seq_one_letter_code
_entity_poly.pdbx_strand_id
1 'polypeptide(L)'
;SRRSLTHPPCSFAPFNYDPAGGFALRPFYRHVLDGRRVLLADDVRNTGETFGKCKALIQAAGGALVATVEIYDRCGAIVDPCVPNLALAEYGAAENYRAAQCPLCRAGIAITRF
;
A
#
# COMPACT_ATOMS: atom_id res chain seq x y z
N SER A 1 1.11 -7.78 26.31
CA SER A 1 1.75 -7.14 25.15
C SER A 1 3.26 -7.17 25.36
N ARG A 2 4.00 -8.02 24.63
CA ARG A 2 5.46 -8.12 24.77
C ARG A 2 6.13 -7.16 23.79
N ARG A 3 6.02 -5.86 24.03
CA ARG A 3 6.84 -4.88 23.29
C ARG A 3 8.26 -5.00 23.84
N SER A 4 9.19 -5.49 23.03
CA SER A 4 10.60 -5.48 23.41
C SER A 4 11.03 -4.04 23.68
N LEU A 5 11.48 -3.75 24.89
CA LEU A 5 11.92 -2.41 25.31
C LEU A 5 13.27 -2.01 24.69
N THR A 6 13.93 -2.93 23.98
CA THR A 6 15.24 -2.69 23.36
C THR A 6 15.15 -2.13 21.95
N HIS A 7 13.99 -2.22 21.28
CA HIS A 7 13.85 -1.61 19.96
C HIS A 7 13.64 -0.10 20.09
N PRO A 8 14.23 0.70 19.18
CA PRO A 8 13.91 2.11 19.09
C PRO A 8 12.39 2.31 19.00
N PRO A 9 11.83 3.33 19.67
CA PRO A 9 10.40 3.59 19.61
C PRO A 9 9.98 3.85 18.16
N CYS A 10 9.11 2.99 17.64
CA CYS A 10 8.37 3.23 16.41
C CYS A 10 7.02 3.86 16.71
N SER A 11 6.60 4.75 15.81
CA SER A 11 5.27 5.36 15.79
C SER A 11 4.52 4.86 14.57
N PHE A 12 3.21 4.66 14.71
CA PHE A 12 2.33 4.29 13.60
C PHE A 12 1.49 5.50 13.19
N ALA A 13 1.42 5.75 11.88
CA ALA A 13 0.66 6.83 11.28
C ALA A 13 -0.25 6.26 10.18
N PRO A 14 -1.54 5.98 10.49
CA PRO A 14 -2.48 5.49 9.50
C PRO A 14 -2.87 6.59 8.51
N PHE A 15 -3.02 6.19 7.25
CA PHE A 15 -3.71 6.99 6.25
C PHE A 15 -5.22 6.84 6.43
N ASN A 16 -5.94 7.94 6.23
CA ASN A 16 -7.39 7.93 6.12
C ASN A 16 -7.77 7.97 4.64
N TYR A 17 -8.83 7.27 4.25
CA TYR A 17 -9.39 7.35 2.91
C TYR A 17 -10.78 7.99 2.98
N ASP A 18 -10.98 9.05 2.20
CA ASP A 18 -12.27 9.67 1.94
C ASP A 18 -12.64 9.42 0.46
N PRO A 19 -13.82 8.85 0.16
CA PRO A 19 -14.26 8.67 -1.23
C PRO A 19 -14.24 9.94 -2.08
N ALA A 20 -14.45 11.13 -1.50
CA ALA A 20 -14.44 12.39 -2.22
C ALA A 20 -13.04 13.03 -2.32
N GLY A 21 -12.19 12.81 -1.30
CA GLY A 21 -10.89 13.49 -1.13
C GLY A 21 -9.65 12.62 -1.34
N GLY A 22 -9.82 11.30 -1.47
CA GLY A 22 -8.73 10.35 -1.57
C GLY A 22 -8.02 10.08 -0.23
N PHE A 23 -6.74 9.72 -0.30
CA PHE A 23 -5.93 9.46 0.89
C PHE A 23 -5.51 10.76 1.57
N ALA A 24 -5.51 10.75 2.91
CA ALA A 24 -5.10 11.88 3.73
C ALA A 24 -4.38 11.43 5.01
N LEU A 25 -3.50 12.29 5.51
CA LEU A 25 -2.92 12.18 6.85
C LEU A 25 -3.55 13.25 7.75
N ARG A 26 -4.07 12.82 8.90
CA ARG A 26 -4.56 13.78 9.92
C ARG A 26 -3.41 14.68 10.41
N PRO A 27 -3.70 15.93 10.83
CA PRO A 27 -2.67 16.90 11.22
C PRO A 27 -1.65 16.34 12.23
N PHE A 28 -2.13 15.63 13.26
CA PHE A 28 -1.25 14.97 14.24
C PHE A 28 -0.19 14.07 13.59
N TYR A 29 -0.59 13.20 12.64
CA TYR A 29 0.34 12.29 12.00
C TYR A 29 1.29 12.99 11.04
N ARG A 30 0.87 14.09 10.41
CA ARG A 30 1.79 14.92 9.61
C ARG A 30 2.96 15.42 10.47
N HIS A 31 2.67 15.90 11.69
CA HIS A 31 3.73 16.31 12.63
C HIS A 31 4.58 15.14 13.12
N VAL A 32 4.01 13.94 13.27
CA VAL A 32 4.78 12.74 13.64
C VAL A 32 5.79 12.36 12.54
N LEU A 33 5.46 12.59 11.27
CA LEU A 33 6.28 12.21 10.11
C LEU A 33 7.44 13.18 9.83
N ASP A 34 7.35 14.43 10.29
CA ASP A 34 8.34 15.46 9.97
C ASP A 34 9.76 15.07 10.40
N GLY A 35 10.69 15.07 9.44
CA GLY A 35 12.08 14.65 9.62
C GLY A 35 12.29 13.16 9.89
N ARG A 36 11.27 12.31 9.76
CA ARG A 36 11.37 10.86 10.04
C ARG A 36 11.66 10.04 8.79
N ARG A 37 12.39 8.94 9.02
CA ARG A 37 12.50 7.83 8.05
C ARG A 37 11.24 6.97 8.15
N VAL A 38 10.55 6.78 7.04
CA VAL A 38 9.23 6.14 6.99
C VAL A 38 9.32 4.84 6.22
N LEU A 39 8.87 3.76 6.84
CA LEU A 39 8.54 2.50 6.19
C LEU A 39 7.04 2.51 5.88
N LEU A 40 6.67 2.41 4.60
CA LEU A 40 5.27 2.44 4.17
C LEU A 40 4.76 1.02 4.00
N ALA A 41 3.70 0.68 4.74
CA ALA A 41 3.13 -0.67 4.74
C ALA A 41 1.73 -0.69 4.10
N ASP A 42 1.43 -1.77 3.36
CA ASP A 42 0.09 -2.10 2.88
C ASP A 42 -0.16 -3.62 3.00
N ASP A 43 -1.38 -4.09 2.75
CA ASP A 43 -1.66 -5.53 2.72
C ASP A 43 -1.25 -6.17 1.40
N VAL A 44 -1.71 -5.62 0.26
CA VAL A 44 -1.50 -6.17 -1.08
C VAL A 44 -1.10 -5.07 -2.06
N ARG A 45 0.09 -5.23 -2.66
CA ARG A 45 0.50 -4.37 -3.78
C ARG A 45 -0.10 -4.88 -5.10
N ASN A 46 -1.03 -4.11 -5.64
CA ASN A 46 -1.58 -4.29 -6.99
C ASN A 46 -0.78 -3.45 -8.00
N THR A 47 -1.36 -2.36 -8.49
CA THR A 47 -0.70 -1.44 -9.46
C THR A 47 0.34 -0.52 -8.82
N GLY A 48 0.42 -0.48 -7.48
CA GLY A 48 1.29 0.45 -6.74
C GLY A 48 0.72 1.87 -6.58
N GLU A 49 -0.46 2.16 -7.11
CA GLU A 49 -1.11 3.48 -7.04
C GLU A 49 -1.26 4.00 -5.60
N THR A 50 -1.67 3.14 -4.66
CA THR A 50 -1.79 3.50 -3.24
C THR A 50 -0.44 3.94 -2.68
N PHE A 51 0.63 3.19 -2.94
CA PHE A 51 1.97 3.57 -2.52
C PHE A 51 2.41 4.91 -3.12
N GLY A 52 2.12 5.17 -4.40
CA GLY A 52 2.42 6.46 -5.02
C GLY A 52 1.73 7.63 -4.33
N LYS A 53 0.43 7.51 -4.06
CA LYS A 53 -0.37 8.54 -3.36
C LYS A 53 0.11 8.75 -1.92
N CYS A 54 0.35 7.67 -1.19
CA CYS A 54 0.83 7.74 0.19
C CYS A 54 2.27 8.27 0.28
N LYS A 55 3.15 7.94 -0.68
CA LYS A 55 4.49 8.53 -0.80
C LYS A 55 4.41 10.06 -0.91
N ALA A 56 3.53 10.58 -1.77
CA ALA A 56 3.36 12.02 -1.92
C ALA A 56 2.93 12.70 -0.60
N LEU A 57 2.01 12.07 0.15
CA LEU A 57 1.59 12.56 1.47
C LEU A 57 2.72 12.52 2.50
N ILE A 58 3.55 11.48 2.50
CA ILE A 58 4.72 11.36 3.37
C ILE A 58 5.70 12.50 3.09
N GLN A 59 6.02 12.72 1.81
CA GLN A 59 6.94 13.78 1.39
C GLN A 59 6.40 15.17 1.74
N ALA A 60 5.10 15.41 1.52
CA ALA A 60 4.44 16.65 1.89
C ALA A 60 4.36 16.89 3.41
N ALA A 61 4.52 15.84 4.22
CA ALA A 61 4.62 15.92 5.68
C ALA A 61 6.06 16.04 6.19
N GLY A 62 7.07 16.16 5.31
CA GLY A 62 8.48 16.25 5.70
C GLY A 62 9.13 14.90 6.01
N GLY A 63 8.43 13.79 5.75
CA GLY A 63 8.96 12.43 5.94
C GLY A 63 9.79 11.95 4.75
N ALA A 64 10.78 11.10 5.02
CA ALA A 64 11.60 10.43 4.03
C ALA A 64 11.19 8.95 3.91
N LEU A 65 10.51 8.59 2.82
CA LEU A 65 10.19 7.19 2.51
C LEU A 65 11.49 6.42 2.24
N VAL A 66 11.74 5.34 2.98
CA VAL A 66 12.97 4.52 2.84
C VAL A 66 12.74 3.16 2.22
N ALA A 67 11.52 2.63 2.31
CA ALA A 67 11.11 1.35 1.73
C ALA A 67 9.58 1.21 1.77
N THR A 68 9.07 0.33 0.91
CA THR A 68 7.70 -0.20 0.99
C THR A 68 7.71 -1.64 1.48
N VAL A 69 6.64 -2.04 2.13
CA VAL A 69 6.44 -3.40 2.63
C VAL A 69 4.98 -3.82 2.48
N GLU A 70 4.77 -5.06 2.11
CA GLU A 70 3.43 -5.63 1.97
C GLU A 70 3.43 -7.12 2.30
N ILE A 71 2.24 -7.64 2.61
CA ILE A 71 2.08 -9.08 2.82
C ILE A 71 2.17 -9.80 1.47
N TYR A 72 1.61 -9.23 0.41
CA TYR A 72 1.54 -9.86 -0.90
C TYR A 72 1.79 -8.89 -2.05
N ASP A 73 2.75 -9.19 -2.92
CA ASP A 73 2.95 -8.45 -4.18
C ASP A 73 2.40 -9.25 -5.37
N ARG A 74 1.48 -8.64 -6.14
CA ARG A 74 0.92 -9.23 -7.36
C ARG A 74 1.84 -9.16 -8.58
N CYS A 75 3.02 -8.57 -8.41
CA CYS A 75 4.03 -8.33 -9.45
C CYS A 75 3.49 -7.55 -10.65
N GLY A 76 2.45 -6.73 -10.42
CA GLY A 76 1.71 -5.97 -11.44
C GLY A 76 1.87 -4.46 -11.29
N ALA A 77 2.93 -4.01 -10.63
CA ALA A 77 3.13 -2.61 -10.33
C ALA A 77 3.38 -1.78 -11.60
N ILE A 78 2.61 -0.71 -11.75
CA ILE A 78 2.76 0.30 -12.80
C ILE A 78 3.38 1.57 -12.20
N VAL A 79 3.02 1.86 -10.95
CA VAL A 79 3.59 2.96 -10.16
C VAL A 79 4.70 2.41 -9.26
N ASP A 80 5.90 2.95 -9.45
CA ASP A 80 7.07 2.63 -8.64
C ASP A 80 7.40 3.80 -7.68
N PRO A 81 7.36 3.57 -6.35
CA PRO A 81 7.86 4.51 -5.36
C PRO A 81 9.37 4.81 -5.45
N CYS A 82 10.14 4.10 -6.28
CA CYS A 82 11.59 4.23 -6.45
C CYS A 82 12.38 4.05 -5.14
N VAL A 83 11.90 3.16 -4.28
CA VAL A 83 12.55 2.72 -3.04
C VAL A 83 12.51 1.20 -2.98
N PRO A 84 13.35 0.54 -2.16
CA PRO A 84 13.26 -0.90 -1.97
C PRO A 84 11.84 -1.34 -1.60
N ASN A 85 11.36 -2.39 -2.26
CA ASN A 85 10.06 -3.01 -2.03
C ASN A 85 10.25 -4.39 -1.40
N LEU A 86 9.59 -4.65 -0.27
CA LEU A 86 9.73 -5.89 0.49
C LEU A 86 8.38 -6.58 0.65
N ALA A 87 8.14 -7.61 -0.16
CA ALA A 87 6.96 -8.46 -0.05
C ALA A 87 7.23 -9.66 0.86
N LEU A 88 6.27 -10.04 1.71
CA LEU A 88 6.34 -11.31 2.44
C LEU A 88 6.16 -12.52 1.49
N ALA A 89 5.30 -12.38 0.49
CA ALA A 89 5.15 -13.35 -0.59
C ALA A 89 4.84 -12.65 -1.92
N GLU A 90 5.27 -13.27 -3.00
CA GLU A 90 5.09 -12.79 -4.37
C GLU A 90 4.22 -13.76 -5.15
N TYR A 91 3.32 -13.22 -5.96
CA TYR A 91 2.49 -13.99 -6.88
C TYR A 91 2.19 -13.19 -8.12
N GLY A 92 2.78 -13.60 -9.24
CA GLY A 92 2.43 -13.05 -10.54
C GLY A 92 0.95 -13.26 -10.81
N ALA A 93 0.18 -12.17 -10.81
CA ALA A 93 -1.24 -12.27 -11.02
C ALA A 93 -1.57 -12.85 -12.40
N ALA A 94 -2.57 -13.73 -12.45
CA ALA A 94 -3.12 -14.20 -13.71
C ALA A 94 -3.65 -13.03 -14.56
N GLU A 95 -3.76 -13.27 -15.86
CA GLU A 95 -4.22 -12.29 -16.83
C GLU A 95 -5.55 -11.64 -16.41
N ASN A 96 -5.61 -10.31 -16.47
CA ASN A 96 -6.84 -9.57 -16.25
C ASN A 96 -7.67 -9.60 -17.54
N TYR A 97 -8.92 -10.05 -17.46
CA TYR A 97 -9.84 -10.05 -18.58
C TYR A 97 -10.73 -8.80 -18.57
N ARG A 98 -10.96 -8.18 -19.73
CA ARG A 98 -12.07 -7.24 -19.87
C ARG A 98 -13.38 -7.95 -19.53
N ALA A 99 -14.33 -7.25 -18.93
CA ALA A 99 -15.61 -7.86 -18.53
C ALA A 99 -16.31 -8.63 -19.68
N ALA A 100 -16.35 -8.03 -20.87
CA ALA A 100 -16.91 -8.66 -22.08
C ALA A 100 -16.13 -9.91 -22.57
N GLN A 101 -14.90 -10.11 -22.10
CA GLN A 101 -14.01 -11.20 -22.47
C GLN A 101 -13.72 -12.15 -21.30
N CYS A 102 -14.44 -12.05 -20.18
CA CYS A 102 -14.22 -12.92 -19.04
C CYS A 102 -14.57 -14.38 -19.36
N PRO A 103 -13.62 -15.33 -19.26
CA PRO A 103 -13.87 -16.75 -19.54
C PRO A 103 -14.87 -17.36 -18.55
N LEU A 104 -14.84 -16.93 -17.29
CA LEU A 104 -15.79 -17.39 -16.27
C LEU A 104 -17.21 -16.93 -16.59
N CYS A 105 -17.40 -15.67 -17.02
CA CYS A 105 -18.71 -15.17 -17.43
C CYS A 105 -19.24 -15.92 -18.66
N ARG A 106 -18.41 -16.18 -19.67
CA ARG A 106 -18.81 -16.98 -20.85
C ARG A 106 -19.18 -18.41 -20.47
N ALA A 107 -18.52 -18.98 -19.47
CA ALA A 107 -18.81 -20.30 -18.94
C ALA A 107 -20.01 -20.31 -17.95
N GLY A 108 -20.62 -19.16 -17.67
CA GLY A 108 -21.70 -19.05 -16.68
C GLY A 108 -21.25 -19.36 -15.24
N ILE A 109 -19.95 -19.36 -14.97
CA ILE A 109 -19.40 -19.63 -13.64
C ILE A 109 -19.53 -18.36 -12.81
N ALA A 110 -20.34 -18.43 -11.76
CA ALA A 110 -20.47 -17.33 -10.81
C ALA A 110 -19.14 -17.12 -10.07
N ILE A 111 -18.65 -15.88 -10.05
CA ILE A 111 -17.65 -15.46 -9.07
C ILE A 111 -18.42 -15.42 -7.75
N THR A 112 -18.13 -16.35 -6.84
CA THR A 112 -18.83 -16.46 -5.56
C THR A 112 -18.82 -15.10 -4.87
N ARG A 113 -20.02 -14.54 -4.64
CA ARG A 113 -20.22 -13.36 -3.79
C ARG A 113 -19.69 -13.71 -2.40
N PHE A 114 -18.71 -12.97 -1.93
CA PHE A 114 -18.39 -12.86 -0.51
C PHE A 114 -19.30 -11.81 0.12
#